data_AF-A0A5B8VK50-F1
#
_entry.id   AF-A0A5B8VK50-F1
#
_cell.length_a   1.000
_cell.length_b   1.000
_cell.length_c   1.000
_cell.angle_alpha   90.00
_cell.angle_beta   90.00
_cell.angle_gamma   90.00
#
_symmetry.space_group_name_H-M   'P 1'
#
loop_
_entity.id
_entity.type
_entity.pdbx_description
1 polymer ?
#
loop_
_entity_poly.entity_id
_entity_poly.type
_entity_poly.pdbx_seq_one_letter_code
_entity_poly.pdbx_strand_id
1 'polypeptide(L)'
;MKQHKEVEKKSPKSSSTEHVKSPELKGGSIGADPVVPITDKTNPKGTRLIMQVLEKENLNVAYYNVVGNKGSAGVDGMTVKELKPYLKERWTRLQSELERGTY
;
A
#
# COMPACT_ATOMS: atom_id res chain seq x y z
N MET A 1 -51.91 17.48 -4.01
CA MET A 1 -52.61 16.55 -3.09
C MET A 1 -53.27 15.46 -3.90
N LYS A 2 -53.10 14.21 -3.45
CA LYS A 2 -53.78 12.97 -3.90
C LYS A 2 -53.32 12.39 -5.25
N GLN A 3 -52.34 11.49 -5.17
CA GLN A 3 -52.31 10.31 -6.03
C GLN A 3 -53.18 9.24 -5.37
N HIS A 4 -54.15 8.70 -6.10
CA HIS A 4 -54.76 7.39 -5.86
C HIS A 4 -55.07 6.81 -7.24
N LYS A 5 -54.50 5.66 -7.59
CA LYS A 5 -55.21 4.36 -7.46
C LYS A 5 -54.49 3.28 -8.28
N GLU A 6 -53.97 2.34 -7.52
CA GLU A 6 -53.62 0.96 -7.82
C GLU A 6 -54.62 0.22 -8.74
N VAL A 7 -54.09 -0.56 -9.70
CA VAL A 7 -54.69 -1.84 -10.11
C VAL A 7 -53.57 -2.81 -10.52
N GLU A 8 -53.32 -3.77 -9.66
CA GLU A 8 -52.63 -5.04 -9.92
C GLU A 8 -53.34 -5.82 -11.04
N LYS A 9 -52.59 -6.29 -12.04
CA LYS A 9 -53.00 -7.45 -12.85
C LYS A 9 -51.82 -8.39 -13.10
N LYS A 10 -51.90 -9.53 -12.41
CA LYS A 10 -51.16 -10.78 -12.65
C LYS A 10 -51.31 -11.29 -14.10
N SER A 11 -50.14 -11.61 -14.69
CA SER A 11 -49.73 -12.81 -15.46
C SER A 11 -50.65 -13.41 -16.54
N PRO A 12 -50.11 -13.91 -17.70
CA PRO A 12 -49.40 -15.20 -17.72
C PRO A 12 -48.25 -15.39 -18.75
N LYS A 13 -47.17 -16.02 -18.27
CA LYS A 13 -46.51 -17.26 -18.74
C LYS A 13 -46.44 -17.58 -20.26
N SER A 14 -45.22 -17.64 -20.81
CA SER A 14 -44.79 -18.73 -21.72
C SER A 14 -43.26 -18.85 -21.84
N SER A 15 -42.75 -20.07 -21.65
CA SER A 15 -41.61 -20.74 -22.33
C SER A 15 -40.25 -20.00 -22.43
N SER A 16 -39.09 -20.51 -22.03
CA SER A 16 -38.61 -21.89 -21.92
C SER A 16 -37.42 -21.94 -20.95
N THR A 17 -37.47 -22.96 -20.11
CA THR A 17 -36.40 -23.86 -19.66
C THR A 17 -34.95 -23.56 -20.10
N GLU A 18 -34.05 -23.35 -19.13
CA GLU A 18 -32.82 -24.15 -19.03
C GLU A 18 -32.48 -24.41 -17.55
N HIS A 19 -32.15 -25.68 -17.30
CA HIS A 19 -32.02 -26.32 -15.99
C HIS A 19 -30.64 -26.00 -15.39
N VAL A 20 -30.63 -25.60 -14.13
CA VAL A 20 -29.43 -25.51 -13.29
C VAL A 20 -28.90 -26.93 -13.05
N LYS A 21 -27.66 -27.21 -13.46
CA LYS A 21 -26.91 -28.39 -13.01
C LYS A 21 -25.58 -27.96 -12.41
N SER A 22 -25.56 -27.68 -11.12
CA SER A 22 -24.43 -28.04 -10.25
C SER A 22 -24.58 -29.54 -9.89
N PRO A 23 -23.56 -30.30 -9.44
CA PRO A 23 -22.25 -29.92 -8.89
C PRO A 23 -21.06 -30.79 -9.39
N GLU A 24 -19.81 -30.41 -9.06
CA GLU A 24 -18.84 -31.31 -8.41
C GLU A 24 -17.57 -30.55 -8.02
N LEU A 25 -17.27 -30.53 -6.72
CA LEU A 25 -16.07 -29.96 -6.14
C LEU A 25 -14.90 -30.93 -6.37
N LYS A 26 -14.04 -30.65 -7.34
CA LYS A 26 -12.70 -31.25 -7.37
C LYS A 26 -11.75 -30.37 -6.58
N GLY A 27 -11.45 -30.81 -5.35
CA GLY A 27 -10.31 -30.33 -4.60
C GLY A 27 -9.02 -30.54 -5.40
N GLY A 28 -8.27 -29.47 -5.61
CA GLY A 28 -7.03 -29.49 -6.36
C GLY A 28 -6.21 -28.27 -6.02
N SER A 29 -5.25 -28.48 -5.11
CA SER A 29 -4.13 -27.61 -4.76
C SER A 29 -4.45 -26.12 -4.60
N ILE A 30 -4.51 -25.68 -3.34
CA ILE A 30 -4.14 -24.31 -2.99
C ILE A 30 -2.78 -24.09 -3.67
N GLY A 31 -2.76 -23.30 -4.73
CA GLY A 31 -1.55 -22.69 -5.26
C GLY A 31 -1.05 -21.71 -4.21
N ALA A 32 -0.53 -22.25 -3.12
CA ALA A 32 0.39 -21.52 -2.30
C ALA A 32 1.62 -21.37 -3.18
N ASP A 33 1.77 -20.19 -3.77
CA ASP A 33 3.08 -19.75 -4.24
C ASP A 33 4.07 -20.15 -3.14
N PRO A 34 5.19 -20.83 -3.47
CA PRO A 34 6.16 -21.17 -2.45
C PRO A 34 6.48 -19.88 -1.72
N VAL A 35 6.21 -19.85 -0.41
CA VAL A 35 6.73 -18.82 0.48
C VAL A 35 8.24 -18.94 0.35
N VAL A 36 8.79 -18.18 -0.60
CA VAL A 36 10.22 -18.00 -0.73
C VAL A 36 10.61 -17.37 0.60
N PRO A 37 11.44 -18.05 1.42
CA PRO A 37 12.01 -17.38 2.57
C PRO A 37 12.64 -16.10 2.04
N ILE A 38 12.32 -14.97 2.68
CA ILE A 38 13.01 -13.71 2.44
C ILE A 38 14.44 -13.96 2.93
N THR A 39 15.22 -14.65 2.11
CA THR A 39 16.66 -14.70 2.27
C THR A 39 17.13 -13.33 1.83
N ASP A 40 17.89 -12.65 2.68
CA ASP A 40 18.61 -11.41 2.42
C ASP A 40 19.62 -11.58 1.27
N LYS A 41 19.12 -11.88 0.08
CA LYS A 41 19.85 -11.72 -1.16
C LYS A 41 19.69 -10.25 -1.47
N THR A 42 20.66 -9.46 -1.01
CA THR A 42 20.81 -8.06 -1.39
C THR A 42 20.75 -8.00 -2.92
N ASN A 43 19.59 -7.61 -3.46
CA ASN A 43 19.47 -7.40 -4.88
C ASN A 43 20.39 -6.22 -5.20
N PRO A 44 21.47 -6.41 -5.99
CA PRO A 44 22.44 -5.35 -6.22
C PRO A 44 21.81 -4.11 -6.87
N LYS A 45 20.67 -4.27 -7.56
CA LYS A 45 19.87 -3.14 -8.04
C LYS A 45 19.22 -2.35 -6.89
N GLY A 46 18.66 -3.04 -5.89
CA GLY A 46 18.05 -2.41 -4.71
C GLY A 46 19.09 -1.67 -3.85
N THR A 47 20.25 -2.28 -3.63
CA THR A 47 21.36 -1.63 -2.92
C THR A 47 21.86 -0.39 -3.66
N ARG A 48 21.88 -0.40 -5.00
CA ARG A 48 22.25 0.79 -5.79
C ARG A 48 21.23 1.92 -5.67
N LEU A 49 19.92 1.60 -5.63
CA LEU A 49 18.87 2.61 -5.48
C LEU A 49 18.89 3.26 -4.10
N ILE A 50 19.10 2.50 -3.02
CA ILE A 50 19.18 3.10 -1.67
C ILE A 50 20.38 4.04 -1.55
N MET A 51 21.51 3.70 -2.18
CA MET A 51 22.67 4.61 -2.23
C MET A 51 22.32 5.94 -2.92
N GLN A 52 21.54 5.91 -4.01
CA GLN A 52 21.08 7.13 -4.69
C GLN A 52 20.09 7.94 -3.85
N VAL A 53 19.19 7.28 -3.12
CA VAL A 53 18.25 7.95 -2.20
C VAL A 53 19.01 8.64 -1.07
N LEU A 54 20.10 8.03 -0.60
CA LEU A 54 20.95 8.54 0.48
C LEU A 54 22.01 9.57 0.01
N GLU A 55 22.04 9.93 -1.28
CA GLU A 55 22.90 11.00 -1.77
C GLU A 55 22.56 12.34 -1.10
N LYS A 56 23.59 13.07 -0.69
CA LYS A 56 23.47 14.33 0.05
C LYS A 56 22.61 15.35 -0.69
N GLU A 57 22.78 15.45 -2.00
CA GLU A 57 22.02 16.35 -2.88
C GLU A 57 20.53 15.98 -2.86
N ASN A 58 20.20 14.69 -3.00
CA ASN A 58 18.82 14.20 -2.96
C ASN A 58 18.17 14.47 -1.61
N LEU A 59 18.88 14.18 -0.51
CA LEU A 59 18.39 14.40 0.85
C LEU A 59 18.16 15.88 1.16
N ASN A 60 19.03 16.78 0.66
CA ASN A 60 18.83 18.22 0.82
C ASN A 60 17.56 18.68 0.09
N VAL A 61 17.34 18.24 -1.14
CA VAL A 61 16.12 18.54 -1.90
C VAL A 61 14.89 18.02 -1.15
N ALA A 62 14.93 16.77 -0.68
CA ALA A 62 13.86 16.17 0.10
C ALA A 62 13.55 16.98 1.38
N TYR A 63 14.60 17.39 2.11
CA TYR A 63 14.46 18.22 3.31
C TYR A 63 13.76 19.56 3.00
N TYR A 64 14.18 20.28 1.95
CA TYR A 64 13.55 21.54 1.58
C TYR A 64 12.09 21.38 1.15
N ASN A 65 11.75 20.30 0.45
CA ASN A 65 10.37 20.00 0.09
C ASN A 65 9.50 19.74 1.32
N VAL A 66 9.98 18.93 2.27
CA VAL A 66 9.27 18.66 3.54
C VAL A 66 9.07 19.95 4.33
N VAL A 67 10.11 20.80 4.39
CA VAL A 67 10.02 22.09 5.07
C VAL A 67 9.04 23.05 4.37
N GLY A 68 9.04 23.05 3.04
CA GLY A 68 8.15 23.87 2.21
C GLY A 68 6.68 23.47 2.30
N ASN A 69 6.40 22.18 2.46
CA ASN A 69 5.04 21.64 2.57
C ASN A 69 4.33 22.08 3.87
N LYS A 70 5.08 22.41 4.94
CA LYS A 70 4.54 22.91 6.22
C LYS A 70 3.41 22.05 6.82
N GLY A 71 3.47 20.75 6.60
CA GLY A 71 2.46 19.81 7.09
C GLY A 71 2.38 19.74 8.62
N SER A 72 1.26 19.21 9.12
CA SER A 72 1.11 18.88 10.54
C SER A 72 2.06 17.77 10.97
N ALA A 73 2.39 17.73 12.26
CA ALA A 73 3.21 16.68 12.84
C ALA A 73 2.59 15.29 12.65
N GLY A 74 3.44 14.28 12.51
CA GLY A 74 3.03 12.87 12.42
C GLY A 74 2.68 12.26 13.78
N VAL A 75 2.64 10.93 13.83
CA VAL A 75 2.38 10.16 15.06
C VAL A 75 3.47 10.38 16.13
N ASP A 76 4.68 10.73 15.70
CA ASP A 76 5.80 11.09 16.57
C ASP A 76 5.69 12.50 17.17
N GLY A 77 4.71 13.30 16.75
CA GLY A 77 4.53 14.67 17.20
C GLY A 77 5.63 15.62 16.73
N MET A 78 6.52 15.21 15.82
CA MET A 78 7.66 16.02 15.41
C MET A 78 7.24 17.12 14.44
N THR A 79 7.62 18.35 14.75
CA THR A 79 7.43 19.48 13.83
C THR A 79 8.57 19.59 12.83
N VAL A 80 8.30 20.28 11.72
CA VAL A 80 9.31 20.60 10.70
C VAL A 80 10.54 21.33 11.26
N LYS A 81 10.37 22.14 12.33
CA LYS A 81 11.48 22.85 12.98
C LYS A 81 12.43 21.90 13.72
N GLU A 82 11.89 20.80 14.22
CA GLU A 82 12.62 19.77 14.98
C GLU A 82 13.27 18.73 14.07
N LEU A 83 12.85 18.65 12.81
CA LEU A 83 13.40 17.71 11.83
C LEU A 83 14.93 17.85 11.65
N LYS A 84 15.43 19.08 11.50
CA LYS A 84 16.87 19.31 11.30
C LYS A 84 17.74 18.86 12.48
N PRO A 85 17.45 19.24 13.74
CA PRO A 85 18.23 18.74 14.87
C PRO A 85 18.07 17.22 15.04
N TYR A 86 16.88 16.66 14.81
CA TYR A 86 16.65 15.22 14.87
C TYR A 86 17.54 14.45 13.89
N LEU A 87 17.59 14.89 12.63
CA LEU A 87 18.45 14.30 11.62
C LEU A 87 19.91 14.40 12.02
N LYS A 88 20.39 15.55 12.51
CA LYS A 88 21.80 15.68 12.94
C LYS A 88 22.19 14.71 14.06
N GLU A 89 21.30 14.49 15.02
CA GLU A 89 21.56 13.60 16.16
C GLU A 89 21.58 12.13 15.74
N ARG A 90 20.67 11.74 14.84
CA ARG A 90 20.40 10.32 14.53
C ARG A 90 20.88 9.86 13.16
N TRP A 91 21.41 10.77 12.33
CA TRP A 91 21.74 10.50 10.92
C TRP A 91 22.56 9.23 10.73
N THR A 92 23.66 9.08 11.49
CA THR A 92 24.57 7.93 11.37
C THR A 92 23.84 6.60 11.57
N ARG A 93 22.91 6.54 12.54
CA ARG A 93 22.11 5.34 12.81
C ARG A 93 21.12 5.09 11.67
N LEU A 94 20.35 6.11 11.29
CA LEU A 94 19.34 6.01 10.23
C LEU A 94 19.97 5.57 8.90
N GLN A 95 21.09 6.17 8.53
CA GLN A 95 21.82 5.81 7.32
C GLN A 95 22.24 4.33 7.33
N SER A 96 22.83 3.85 8.43
CA SER A 96 23.26 2.46 8.54
C SER A 96 22.10 1.45 8.52
N GLU A 97 20.99 1.77 9.19
CA GLU A 97 19.79 0.91 9.19
C GLU A 97 19.14 0.88 7.80
N LEU A 98 19.12 1.99 7.07
CA LEU A 98 18.63 2.06 5.69
C LEU A 98 19.53 1.28 4.72
N GLU A 99 20.85 1.41 4.82
CA GLU A 99 21.81 0.65 4.00
C GLU A 99 21.71 -0.86 4.23
N ARG A 100 21.43 -1.27 5.48
CA ARG A 100 21.25 -2.68 5.86
C ARG A 100 19.82 -3.19 5.65
N GLY A 101 18.86 -2.32 5.34
CA GLY A 101 17.45 -2.69 5.19
C GLY A 101 16.77 -3.10 6.49
N THR A 102 17.21 -2.59 7.64
CA THR A 102 16.66 -2.91 8.97
C THR A 102 15.90 -1.76 9.63
N TYR A 103 15.61 -0.70 8.88
CA TYR A 103 14.81 0.44 9.32
C TYR A 103 13.32 0.20 9.05
#